data_AF-A0A0P7YBY6-F1
#
_entry.id   AF-A0A0P7YBY6-F1
#
_cell.length_a   1.000
_cell.length_b   1.000
_cell.length_c   1.000
_cell.angle_alpha   90.00
_cell.angle_beta   90.00
_cell.angle_gamma   90.00
#
_symmetry.space_group_name_H-M   'P 1'
#
loop_
_entity.id
_entity.type
_entity.pdbx_description
1 polymer ?
#
loop_
_entity_poly.entity_id
_entity_poly.type
_entity_poly.pdbx_seq_one_letter_code
_entity_poly.pdbx_strand_id
1 'polypeptide(L)'
;MTGRIRDETPPTGRLVAVVGPSGAGKDALIDAALSQRPDLRRVRRVITRPADAGAEDHEAVDEAEFDRRRTRGEFAFHWQAHGLAYGIPRAALAPLNEGRTLIFNGSRAALAAAQAHDPSLAVVVITADDETLARRLAARGRETPDGIAARLARGRFPAPVGAHIVENDADLTTGVARFLAVLDAITDNTASADNSTIRRSSVQGTIHETILGNARLILPGEVITGSIVIRDGVIAAIDPGPTAAPGAIDCEGDCVAPGLIELHTDNLERHMTPRPGVDWPHMNAIIAHDAELAGVGITTVFDALRIGSEHKAPKVRAGYKPYARSMASEILAMVAKGALRISHYLHLRAEICSDTLIDEIAEFSPDDRVGIVSMMDHTPGQRQFADLDRLRTYMVGKHGIAPADFETYIAERQALGNRVRAAHEAAAVAGAQRLGAILASHDDTTTDHVTASAAHGAGLAEFPTTLEAARACHAHGIAVMMGGPNLIRGGSHSGNVSALEAAEAGLLDIISSDYIPASLLMGAIALARQSDDLPAGIATVTRNAARAAGLTDRGALEPGLRADIIRFREVNGTPVVRGTWVKGKRVA
;
A
#
# COMPACT_ATOMS: atom_id res chain seq x y z
N MET A 1 -38.14 26.65 4.64
CA MET A 1 -38.46 25.97 3.37
C MET A 1 -37.37 24.95 3.08
N THR A 2 -37.62 23.70 3.45
CA THR A 2 -36.72 22.56 3.22
C THR A 2 -36.89 22.06 1.79
N GLY A 3 -35.92 22.35 0.92
CA GLY A 3 -35.86 21.80 -0.43
C GLY A 3 -35.43 20.34 -0.36
N ARG A 4 -36.31 19.43 -0.78
CA ARG A 4 -36.03 18.01 -0.95
C ARG A 4 -34.87 17.84 -1.94
N ILE A 5 -33.79 17.20 -1.50
CA ILE A 5 -32.80 16.59 -2.40
C ILE A 5 -33.57 15.50 -3.14
N ARG A 6 -33.71 15.64 -4.46
CA ARG A 6 -34.27 14.58 -5.30
C ARG A 6 -33.25 13.46 -5.32
N ASP A 7 -33.66 12.27 -4.89
CA ASP A 7 -33.05 11.00 -5.27
C ASP A 7 -33.19 10.89 -6.79
N GLU A 8 -32.17 11.31 -7.52
CA GLU A 8 -32.05 11.02 -8.94
C GLU A 8 -31.33 9.68 -9.05
N THR A 9 -32.08 8.67 -9.49
CA THR A 9 -31.54 7.36 -9.88
C THR A 9 -30.29 7.58 -10.75
N PRO A 10 -29.15 6.91 -10.47
CA PRO A 10 -27.95 7.10 -11.25
C PRO A 10 -28.23 6.84 -12.74
N PRO A 11 -27.66 7.63 -13.66
CA PRO A 11 -27.86 7.45 -15.09
C PRO A 11 -27.49 6.03 -15.51
N THR A 12 -28.32 5.41 -16.33
CA THR A 12 -28.12 4.03 -16.81
C THR A 12 -27.04 3.93 -17.88
N GLY A 13 -26.70 5.05 -18.53
CA GLY A 13 -25.63 5.18 -19.52
C GLY A 13 -24.28 5.49 -18.89
N ARG A 14 -23.24 5.53 -19.73
CA ARG A 14 -21.85 5.62 -19.25
C ARG A 14 -21.11 6.78 -19.91
N LEU A 15 -20.51 7.65 -19.10
CA LEU A 15 -19.64 8.72 -19.57
C LEU A 15 -18.19 8.23 -19.64
N VAL A 16 -17.51 8.45 -20.77
CA VAL A 16 -16.14 8.02 -21.03
C VAL A 16 -15.27 9.20 -21.44
N ALA A 17 -14.23 9.48 -20.64
CA ALA A 17 -13.20 10.46 -20.95
C ALA A 17 -12.01 9.80 -21.65
N VAL A 18 -11.72 10.19 -22.89
CA VAL A 18 -10.53 9.71 -23.62
C VAL A 18 -9.41 10.73 -23.50
N VAL A 19 -8.35 10.39 -22.78
CA VAL A 19 -7.18 11.24 -22.54
C VAL A 19 -5.91 10.59 -23.07
N GLY A 20 -4.83 11.36 -23.20
CA GLY A 20 -3.56 10.85 -23.73
C GLY A 20 -2.71 11.97 -24.34
N PRO A 21 -1.41 11.73 -24.59
CA PRO A 21 -0.53 12.74 -25.15
C PRO A 21 -0.98 13.18 -26.56
N SER A 22 -0.50 14.35 -26.98
CA SER A 22 -0.68 14.80 -28.35
C SER A 22 0.03 13.83 -29.31
N GLY A 23 -0.64 13.41 -30.38
CA GLY A 23 -0.10 12.42 -31.31
C GLY A 23 -0.42 10.96 -30.96
N ALA A 24 -1.04 10.69 -29.79
CA ALA A 24 -1.45 9.33 -29.39
C ALA A 24 -2.56 8.71 -30.26
N GLY A 25 -3.21 9.50 -31.13
CA GLY A 25 -4.24 9.01 -32.05
C GLY A 25 -5.67 8.98 -31.49
N LYS A 26 -5.96 9.72 -30.41
CA LYS A 26 -7.30 9.78 -29.77
C LYS A 26 -8.45 9.97 -30.76
N ASP A 27 -8.41 11.02 -31.58
CA ASP A 27 -9.50 11.33 -32.51
C ASP A 27 -9.73 10.21 -33.52
N ALA A 28 -8.64 9.65 -34.08
CA ALA A 28 -8.72 8.53 -35.02
C ALA A 28 -9.35 7.28 -34.40
N LEU A 29 -9.00 6.94 -33.14
CA LEU A 29 -9.61 5.82 -32.43
C LEU A 29 -11.08 6.08 -32.11
N ILE A 30 -11.43 7.29 -31.68
CA ILE A 30 -12.82 7.66 -31.38
C ILE A 30 -13.67 7.63 -32.67
N ASP A 31 -13.17 8.20 -33.77
CA ASP A 31 -13.88 8.21 -35.07
C ASP A 31 -14.14 6.79 -35.58
N ALA A 32 -13.12 5.93 -35.53
CA ALA A 32 -13.23 4.55 -35.96
C ALA A 32 -14.11 3.69 -35.03
N ALA A 33 -14.14 3.98 -33.73
CA ALA A 33 -15.07 3.31 -32.81
C ALA A 33 -16.51 3.73 -33.09
N LEU A 34 -16.77 5.02 -33.31
CA LEU A 34 -18.12 5.54 -33.61
C LEU A 34 -18.69 4.97 -34.92
N SER A 35 -17.84 4.69 -35.92
CA SER A 35 -18.28 4.06 -37.16
C SER A 35 -18.62 2.57 -37.01
N GLN A 36 -18.04 1.88 -36.03
CA GLN A 36 -18.26 0.46 -35.76
C GLN A 36 -19.32 0.20 -34.67
N ARG A 37 -19.60 1.17 -33.81
CA ARG A 37 -20.50 1.04 -32.65
C ARG A 37 -21.58 2.12 -32.65
N PRO A 38 -22.78 1.83 -33.20
CA PRO A 38 -23.90 2.78 -33.29
C PRO A 38 -24.53 3.17 -31.95
N ASP A 39 -24.16 2.51 -30.85
CA ASP A 39 -24.55 2.85 -29.48
C ASP A 39 -23.73 3.98 -28.88
N LEU A 40 -22.50 4.17 -29.36
CA LEU A 40 -21.61 5.24 -28.91
C LEU A 40 -22.06 6.60 -29.46
N ARG A 41 -21.89 7.65 -28.65
CA ARG A 41 -22.12 9.03 -29.08
C ARG A 41 -20.95 9.90 -28.67
N ARG A 42 -20.41 10.66 -29.62
CA ARG A 42 -19.44 11.71 -29.31
C ARG A 42 -20.13 12.87 -28.63
N VAL A 43 -19.58 13.32 -27.51
CA VAL A 43 -19.98 14.56 -26.87
C VAL A 43 -19.26 15.71 -27.56
N ARG A 44 -20.03 16.59 -28.19
CA ARG A 44 -19.51 17.80 -28.82
C ARG A 44 -19.12 18.81 -27.72
N ARG A 45 -17.87 19.26 -27.76
CA ARG A 45 -17.28 20.15 -26.76
C ARG A 45 -17.43 21.61 -27.22
N VAL A 46 -17.60 22.54 -26.27
CA VAL A 46 -17.50 23.98 -26.54
C VAL A 46 -16.08 24.41 -26.22
N ILE A 47 -15.37 25.06 -27.15
CA ILE A 47 -13.96 25.40 -27.00
C ILE A 47 -13.72 26.83 -27.47
N THR A 48 -12.86 27.58 -26.77
CA THR A 48 -12.43 28.94 -27.17
C THR A 48 -11.44 28.95 -28.34
N ARG A 49 -11.56 27.99 -29.26
CA ARG A 49 -10.68 27.80 -30.41
C ARG A 49 -11.46 28.12 -31.71
N PRO A 50 -10.89 28.87 -32.66
CA PRO A 50 -11.52 29.11 -33.96
C PRO A 50 -11.87 27.80 -34.71
N ALA A 51 -13.04 27.79 -35.38
CA ALA A 51 -13.57 26.61 -36.06
C ALA A 51 -12.73 26.15 -37.28
N ASP A 52 -11.95 27.06 -37.87
CA ASP A 52 -11.11 26.87 -39.05
C ASP A 52 -9.71 26.27 -38.74
N ALA A 53 -9.35 26.08 -37.47
CA ALA A 53 -8.06 25.54 -37.04
C ALA A 53 -7.89 24.00 -37.23
N GLY A 54 -8.95 23.32 -37.68
CA GLY A 54 -8.91 21.96 -38.20
C GLY A 54 -9.08 20.80 -37.20
N ALA A 55 -9.73 19.75 -37.73
CA ALA A 55 -9.73 18.33 -37.37
C ALA A 55 -10.59 17.79 -36.21
N GLU A 56 -11.37 18.61 -35.49
CA GLU A 56 -12.26 18.06 -34.46
C GLU A 56 -13.65 18.71 -34.48
N ASP A 57 -14.70 17.90 -34.37
CA ASP A 57 -16.08 18.38 -34.23
C ASP A 57 -16.32 18.99 -32.84
N HIS A 58 -16.24 20.33 -32.78
CA HIS A 58 -16.48 21.14 -31.59
C HIS A 58 -17.30 22.38 -31.94
N GLU A 59 -17.89 23.01 -30.92
CA GLU A 59 -18.50 24.33 -31.03
C GLU A 59 -17.47 25.40 -30.66
N ALA A 60 -17.12 26.24 -31.64
CA ALA A 60 -16.20 27.36 -31.45
C ALA A 60 -16.95 28.57 -30.89
N VAL A 61 -16.47 29.11 -29.77
CA VAL A 61 -16.96 30.36 -29.17
C VAL A 61 -15.79 31.26 -28.83
N ASP A 62 -16.02 32.56 -28.66
CA ASP A 62 -15.01 33.44 -28.06
C ASP A 62 -14.99 33.30 -26.52
N GLU A 63 -13.96 33.85 -25.87
CA GLU A 63 -13.83 33.80 -24.41
C GLU A 63 -15.01 34.47 -23.70
N ALA A 64 -15.53 35.56 -24.26
CA ALA A 64 -16.64 36.31 -23.67
C ALA A 64 -17.94 35.50 -23.66
N GLU A 65 -18.23 34.77 -24.74
CA GLU A 65 -19.37 33.86 -24.86
C GLU A 65 -19.20 32.64 -23.97
N PHE A 66 -18.00 32.06 -23.91
CA PHE A 66 -17.72 30.95 -23.00
C PHE A 66 -18.02 31.32 -21.55
N ASP A 67 -17.55 32.50 -21.11
CA ASP A 67 -17.73 32.94 -19.73
C ASP A 67 -19.18 33.33 -19.41
N ARG A 68 -19.92 33.86 -20.39
CA ARG A 68 -21.38 34.05 -20.30
C ARG A 68 -22.10 32.72 -20.05
N ARG A 69 -21.83 31.69 -20.86
CA ARG A 69 -22.46 30.35 -20.72
C ARG A 69 -22.08 29.67 -19.41
N ARG A 70 -20.81 29.80 -18.98
CA ARG A 70 -20.35 29.32 -17.66
C ARG A 70 -21.13 29.96 -16.52
N THR A 71 -21.30 31.28 -16.55
CA THR A 71 -22.01 32.04 -15.51
C THR A 71 -23.51 31.70 -15.48
N ARG A 72 -24.11 31.39 -16.64
CA ARG A 72 -25.49 30.91 -16.74
C ARG A 72 -25.67 29.44 -16.35
N GLY A 73 -24.58 28.74 -16.01
CA GLY A 73 -24.62 27.34 -15.58
C GLY A 73 -24.88 26.35 -16.71
N GLU A 74 -24.62 26.70 -17.96
CA GLU A 74 -24.95 25.87 -19.14
C GLU A 74 -24.02 24.65 -19.30
N PHE A 75 -22.85 24.66 -18.66
CA PHE A 75 -21.91 23.54 -18.65
C PHE A 75 -22.17 22.57 -17.50
N ALA A 76 -22.10 21.28 -17.79
CA ALA A 76 -22.04 20.22 -16.78
C ALA A 76 -20.72 20.34 -16.00
N PHE A 77 -19.63 20.47 -16.74
CA PHE A 77 -18.30 20.79 -16.23
C PHE A 77 -17.48 21.50 -17.31
N HIS A 78 -16.46 22.22 -16.88
CA HIS A 78 -15.55 22.98 -17.74
C HIS A 78 -14.14 22.96 -17.17
N TRP A 79 -13.13 23.16 -18.01
CA TRP A 79 -11.73 23.21 -17.62
C TRP A 79 -10.92 24.12 -18.55
N GLN A 80 -9.69 24.45 -18.15
CA GLN A 80 -8.73 25.15 -18.99
C GLN A 80 -7.55 24.25 -19.31
N ALA A 81 -7.07 24.30 -20.55
CA ALA A 81 -5.87 23.60 -20.98
C ALA A 81 -5.22 24.30 -22.18
N HIS A 82 -3.89 24.41 -22.19
CA HIS A 82 -3.14 24.99 -23.31
C HIS A 82 -3.61 26.41 -23.73
N GLY A 83 -4.00 27.24 -22.75
CA GLY A 83 -4.47 28.60 -23.00
C GLY A 83 -5.88 28.69 -23.61
N LEU A 84 -6.63 27.59 -23.64
CA LEU A 84 -8.01 27.55 -24.12
C LEU A 84 -8.95 27.07 -23.02
N ALA A 85 -10.20 27.51 -23.07
CA ALA A 85 -11.28 27.02 -22.22
C ALA A 85 -12.10 25.96 -22.97
N TYR A 86 -12.53 24.94 -22.24
CA TYR A 86 -13.29 23.81 -22.75
C TYR A 86 -14.48 23.55 -21.84
N GLY A 87 -15.64 23.24 -22.41
CA GLY A 87 -16.85 22.95 -21.67
C GLY A 87 -17.63 21.79 -22.29
N ILE A 88 -18.23 20.97 -21.42
CA ILE A 88 -19.26 20.00 -21.82
C ILE A 88 -20.63 20.61 -21.49
N PRO A 89 -21.46 20.94 -22.50
CA PRO A 89 -22.83 21.44 -22.25
C PRO A 89 -23.67 20.42 -21.48
N ARG A 90 -24.49 20.85 -20.52
CA ARG A 90 -25.40 19.93 -19.79
C ARG A 90 -26.32 19.18 -20.75
N ALA A 91 -26.84 19.87 -21.76
CA ALA A 91 -27.71 19.28 -22.76
C ALA A 91 -27.04 18.15 -23.55
N ALA A 92 -25.70 18.18 -23.70
CA ALA A 92 -24.96 17.14 -24.42
C ALA A 92 -24.87 15.82 -23.64
N LEU A 93 -25.16 15.83 -22.33
CA LEU A 93 -25.15 14.65 -21.47
C LEU A 93 -26.53 13.99 -21.31
N ALA A 94 -27.60 14.60 -21.83
CA ALA A 94 -28.96 14.08 -21.71
C ALA A 94 -29.11 12.59 -22.14
N PRO A 95 -28.44 12.10 -23.19
CA PRO A 95 -28.54 10.68 -23.58
C PRO A 95 -27.96 9.68 -22.58
N LEU A 96 -27.18 10.11 -21.56
CA LEU A 96 -26.77 9.22 -20.46
C LEU A 96 -27.97 8.63 -19.73
N ASN A 97 -29.05 9.42 -19.58
CA ASN A 97 -30.28 8.95 -18.94
C ASN A 97 -31.06 7.94 -19.81
N GLU A 98 -30.72 7.82 -21.09
CA GLU A 98 -31.29 6.87 -22.04
C GLU A 98 -30.44 5.59 -22.17
N GLY A 99 -29.46 5.38 -21.29
CA GLY A 99 -28.57 4.21 -21.34
C GLY A 99 -27.45 4.31 -22.37
N ARG A 100 -27.22 5.48 -23.00
CA ARG A 100 -26.19 5.63 -24.04
C ARG A 100 -24.79 5.79 -23.45
N THR A 101 -23.80 5.29 -24.17
CA THR A 101 -22.38 5.52 -23.86
C THR A 101 -21.88 6.78 -24.56
N LEU A 102 -21.53 7.78 -23.76
CA LEU A 102 -21.05 9.07 -24.23
C LEU A 102 -19.54 9.15 -24.14
N ILE A 103 -18.87 9.49 -25.24
CA ILE A 103 -17.41 9.61 -25.30
C ILE A 103 -17.04 11.07 -25.56
N PHE A 104 -16.14 11.63 -24.75
CA PHE A 104 -15.55 12.93 -25.02
C PHE A 104 -14.02 12.86 -25.07
N ASN A 105 -13.43 13.60 -26.02
CA ASN A 105 -12.00 13.81 -26.05
C ASN A 105 -11.61 14.75 -24.89
N GLY A 106 -10.83 14.26 -23.95
CA GLY A 106 -10.48 14.97 -22.73
C GLY A 106 -9.02 15.42 -22.69
N SER A 107 -8.74 16.36 -21.80
CA SER A 107 -7.39 16.61 -21.31
C SER A 107 -7.28 16.13 -19.86
N ARG A 108 -6.06 16.04 -19.33
CA ARG A 108 -5.84 15.72 -17.91
C ARG A 108 -6.57 16.68 -16.97
N ALA A 109 -6.59 17.97 -17.32
CA ALA A 109 -7.27 19.00 -16.56
C ALA A 109 -8.80 18.83 -16.53
N ALA A 110 -9.36 18.05 -17.46
CA ALA A 110 -10.80 17.77 -17.48
C ALA A 110 -11.22 16.75 -16.43
N LEU A 111 -10.32 15.84 -16.01
CA LEU A 111 -10.67 14.64 -15.26
C LEU A 111 -11.27 14.95 -13.88
N ALA A 112 -10.69 15.89 -13.14
CA ALA A 112 -11.20 16.23 -11.81
C ALA A 112 -12.62 16.81 -11.87
N ALA A 113 -12.86 17.72 -12.82
CA ALA A 113 -14.17 18.34 -13.02
C ALA A 113 -15.21 17.34 -13.55
N ALA A 114 -14.80 16.43 -14.43
CA ALA A 114 -15.65 15.38 -14.96
C ALA A 114 -16.01 14.34 -13.88
N GLN A 115 -15.06 13.91 -13.05
CA GLN A 115 -15.29 12.95 -11.96
C GLN A 115 -16.17 13.54 -10.85
N ALA A 116 -16.00 14.85 -10.56
CA ALA A 116 -16.86 15.55 -9.61
C ALA A 116 -18.31 15.67 -10.11
N HIS A 117 -18.51 15.70 -11.43
CA HIS A 117 -19.84 15.72 -12.04
C HIS A 117 -20.47 14.32 -12.12
N ASP A 118 -19.69 13.33 -12.57
CA ASP A 118 -20.09 11.93 -12.69
C ASP A 118 -19.05 11.04 -11.99
N PRO A 119 -19.29 10.63 -10.73
CA PRO A 119 -18.40 9.73 -10.00
C PRO A 119 -18.22 8.36 -10.67
N SER A 120 -19.09 8.01 -11.62
CA SER A 120 -19.00 6.79 -12.40
C SER A 120 -18.16 6.96 -13.68
N LEU A 121 -17.61 8.15 -13.97
CA LEU A 121 -16.81 8.40 -15.17
C LEU A 121 -15.77 7.29 -15.42
N ALA A 122 -15.79 6.69 -16.62
CA ALA A 122 -14.72 5.83 -17.09
C ALA A 122 -13.64 6.67 -17.78
N VAL A 123 -12.37 6.44 -17.43
CA VAL A 123 -11.25 7.14 -18.05
C VAL A 123 -10.48 6.16 -18.92
N VAL A 124 -10.29 6.49 -20.20
CA VAL A 124 -9.46 5.73 -21.13
C VAL A 124 -8.23 6.55 -21.48
N VAL A 125 -7.03 6.05 -21.15
CA VAL A 125 -5.75 6.67 -21.51
C VAL A 125 -5.19 6.00 -22.76
N ILE A 126 -5.09 6.76 -23.84
CA ILE A 126 -4.41 6.33 -25.06
C ILE A 126 -2.93 6.64 -24.92
N THR A 127 -2.07 5.63 -25.06
CA THR A 127 -0.61 5.74 -25.01
C THR A 127 0.01 5.28 -26.33
N ALA A 128 1.25 5.67 -26.58
CA ALA A 128 2.11 5.10 -27.62
C ALA A 128 3.56 5.36 -27.20
N ASP A 129 4.50 4.58 -27.72
CA ASP A 129 5.92 4.77 -27.46
C ASP A 129 6.42 6.14 -27.98
N ASP A 130 7.52 6.63 -27.41
CA ASP A 130 8.07 7.97 -27.70
C ASP A 130 8.48 8.10 -29.19
N GLU A 131 8.89 7.02 -29.84
CA GLU A 131 9.28 6.99 -31.27
C GLU A 131 8.06 7.15 -32.19
N THR A 132 6.97 6.44 -31.89
CA THR A 132 5.70 6.50 -32.57
C THR A 132 5.03 7.86 -32.39
N LEU A 133 5.06 8.43 -31.18
CA LEU A 133 4.58 9.79 -30.94
C LEU A 133 5.42 10.82 -31.70
N ALA A 134 6.75 10.72 -31.68
CA ALA A 134 7.64 11.60 -32.43
C ALA A 134 7.36 11.55 -33.94
N ARG A 135 7.26 10.35 -34.51
CA ARG A 135 6.95 10.11 -35.92
C ARG A 135 5.59 10.69 -36.33
N ARG A 136 4.56 10.49 -35.50
CA ARG A 136 3.21 11.03 -35.75
C ARG A 136 3.15 12.57 -35.61
N LEU A 137 3.92 13.15 -34.69
CA LEU A 137 4.03 14.61 -34.56
C LEU A 137 4.80 15.22 -35.73
N ALA A 138 5.91 14.60 -36.17
CA ALA A 138 6.69 15.01 -37.33
C ALA A 138 5.87 14.98 -38.63
N ALA A 139 5.07 13.92 -38.83
CA ALA A 139 4.21 13.78 -40.01
C ALA A 139 3.15 14.89 -40.16
N ARG A 140 2.84 15.64 -39.09
CA ARG A 140 1.90 16.77 -39.15
C ARG A 140 2.55 18.04 -39.73
N GLY A 141 3.88 18.11 -39.78
CA GLY A 141 4.63 19.19 -40.42
C GLY A 141 4.53 20.57 -39.75
N ARG A 142 4.05 20.66 -38.50
CA ARG A 142 3.78 21.94 -37.80
C ARG A 142 4.85 22.34 -36.77
N GLU A 143 5.84 21.49 -36.50
CA GLU A 143 6.73 21.62 -35.34
C GLU A 143 8.18 21.29 -35.72
N THR A 144 9.15 21.97 -35.10
CA THR A 144 10.58 21.67 -35.21
C THR A 144 10.94 20.43 -34.37
N PRO A 145 12.06 19.74 -34.65
CA PRO A 145 12.53 18.61 -33.84
C PRO A 145 12.60 18.91 -32.33
N ASP A 146 13.11 20.08 -31.95
CA ASP A 146 13.16 20.53 -30.56
C ASP A 146 11.76 20.77 -29.96
N GLY A 147 10.83 21.28 -30.78
CA GLY A 147 9.43 21.45 -30.39
C GLY A 147 8.74 20.11 -30.11
N ILE A 148 9.02 19.08 -30.92
CA ILE A 148 8.52 17.72 -30.73
C ILE A 148 9.08 17.12 -29.43
N ALA A 149 10.40 17.21 -29.20
CA ALA A 149 11.04 16.71 -27.99
C ALA A 149 10.48 17.38 -26.72
N ALA A 150 10.33 18.71 -26.72
CA ALA A 150 9.74 19.45 -25.61
C ALA A 150 8.26 19.08 -25.37
N ARG A 151 7.54 18.64 -26.40
CA ARG A 151 6.15 18.21 -26.30
C ARG A 151 6.01 16.79 -25.78
N LEU A 152 6.91 15.88 -26.15
CA LEU A 152 7.00 14.53 -25.59
C LEU A 152 7.32 14.56 -24.09
N ALA A 153 8.28 15.40 -23.69
CA ALA A 153 8.63 15.59 -22.28
C ALA A 153 7.46 16.10 -21.42
N ARG A 154 6.66 17.04 -21.96
CA ARG A 154 5.43 17.56 -21.32
C ARG A 154 4.24 16.60 -21.36
N GLY A 155 4.24 15.66 -22.30
CA GLY A 155 3.18 14.69 -22.57
C GLY A 155 3.19 13.48 -21.63
N ARG A 156 4.27 13.26 -20.88
CA ARG A 156 4.34 12.21 -19.86
C ARG A 156 3.33 12.52 -18.74
N PHE A 157 2.37 11.62 -18.60
CA PHE A 157 1.35 11.69 -17.58
C PHE A 157 1.15 10.30 -16.98
N PRO A 158 1.29 10.14 -15.65
CA PRO A 158 0.86 8.91 -15.02
C PRO A 158 -0.65 8.74 -15.25
N ALA A 159 -1.06 7.57 -15.76
CA ALA A 159 -2.46 7.26 -15.93
C ALA A 159 -3.17 7.33 -14.55
N PRO A 160 -4.37 7.92 -14.45
CA PRO A 160 -5.14 7.92 -13.22
C PRO A 160 -5.42 6.48 -12.76
N VAL A 161 -5.47 6.27 -11.45
CA VAL A 161 -5.84 4.97 -10.86
C VAL A 161 -7.24 4.59 -11.34
N GLY A 162 -7.40 3.35 -11.82
CA GLY A 162 -8.66 2.85 -12.38
C GLY A 162 -8.93 3.24 -13.84
N ALA A 163 -8.01 3.98 -14.49
CA ALA A 163 -8.14 4.25 -15.92
C ALA A 163 -7.79 3.02 -16.77
N HIS A 164 -8.54 2.83 -17.86
CA HIS A 164 -8.25 1.82 -18.86
C HIS A 164 -7.15 2.33 -19.79
N ILE A 165 -6.10 1.54 -20.02
CA ILE A 165 -4.97 1.94 -20.87
C ILE A 165 -5.12 1.27 -22.24
N VAL A 166 -4.97 2.05 -23.31
CA VAL A 166 -4.96 1.56 -24.68
C VAL A 166 -3.66 1.97 -25.34
N GLU A 167 -2.82 0.99 -25.59
CA GLU A 167 -1.58 1.15 -26.34
C GLU A 167 -1.90 1.22 -27.83
N ASN A 168 -1.64 2.38 -28.43
CA ASN A 168 -1.82 2.68 -29.85
C ASN A 168 -0.44 2.84 -30.54
N ASP A 169 0.41 1.85 -30.33
CA ASP A 169 1.78 1.72 -30.85
C ASP A 169 1.87 0.96 -32.19
N ALA A 170 0.84 0.18 -32.52
CA ALA A 170 0.72 -0.57 -33.77
C ALA A 170 -0.02 0.22 -34.89
N ASP A 171 -0.55 -0.51 -35.88
CA ASP A 171 -1.42 0.04 -36.92
C ASP A 171 -2.81 0.43 -36.36
N LEU A 172 -3.55 1.26 -37.12
CA LEU A 172 -4.84 1.79 -36.69
C LEU A 172 -5.88 0.69 -36.42
N THR A 173 -5.88 -0.40 -37.19
CA THR A 173 -6.84 -1.51 -37.00
C THR A 173 -6.63 -2.17 -35.65
N THR A 174 -5.37 -2.45 -35.30
CA THR A 174 -5.00 -3.01 -34.00
C THR A 174 -5.36 -2.06 -32.85
N GLY A 175 -5.07 -0.76 -33.00
CA GLY A 175 -5.43 0.26 -32.00
C GLY A 175 -6.94 0.37 -31.78
N VAL A 176 -7.74 0.29 -32.86
CA VAL A 176 -9.21 0.34 -32.79
C VAL A 176 -9.78 -0.91 -32.11
N ALA A 177 -9.26 -2.10 -32.42
CA ALA A 177 -9.70 -3.33 -31.76
C ALA A 177 -9.46 -3.28 -30.24
N ARG A 178 -8.28 -2.82 -29.81
CA ARG A 178 -7.95 -2.63 -28.38
C ARG A 178 -8.86 -1.60 -27.71
N PHE A 179 -9.13 -0.49 -28.40
CA PHE A 179 -10.01 0.56 -27.87
C PHE A 179 -11.46 0.07 -27.73
N LEU A 180 -11.98 -0.67 -28.72
CA LEU A 180 -13.32 -1.26 -28.67
C LEU A 180 -13.45 -2.28 -27.53
N ALA A 181 -12.47 -3.16 -27.33
CA ALA A 181 -12.47 -4.11 -26.23
C ALA A 181 -12.51 -3.43 -24.85
N VAL A 182 -11.84 -2.29 -24.70
CA VAL A 182 -11.93 -1.47 -23.48
C VAL A 182 -13.32 -0.85 -23.33
N LEU A 183 -13.92 -0.35 -24.41
CA LEU A 183 -15.28 0.20 -24.38
C LEU A 183 -16.32 -0.88 -24.03
N ASP A 184 -16.17 -2.11 -24.53
CA ASP A 184 -17.01 -3.27 -24.17
C ASP A 184 -16.94 -3.54 -22.67
N ALA A 185 -15.73 -3.65 -22.11
CA ALA A 185 -15.52 -3.87 -20.68
C ALA A 185 -16.10 -2.75 -19.81
N ILE A 186 -16.13 -1.51 -20.31
CA ILE A 186 -16.73 -0.36 -19.64
C ILE A 186 -18.26 -0.46 -19.64
N THR A 187 -18.86 -0.96 -20.73
CA THR A 187 -20.33 -1.05 -20.88
C THR A 187 -20.95 -2.31 -20.28
N ASP A 188 -20.21 -3.42 -20.16
CA ASP A 188 -20.73 -4.67 -19.60
C ASP A 188 -20.88 -4.62 -18.06
N ASN A 189 -20.12 -3.76 -17.39
CA ASN A 189 -20.17 -3.58 -15.93
C ASN A 189 -21.41 -2.81 -15.42
N THR A 190 -22.23 -2.21 -16.28
CA THR A 190 -23.43 -1.46 -15.87
C THR A 190 -24.74 -2.27 -15.98
N ALA A 191 -24.73 -3.42 -16.66
CA ALA A 191 -25.92 -4.24 -16.89
C ALA A 191 -26.27 -5.20 -15.72
N SER A 192 -25.44 -5.29 -14.67
CA SER A 192 -25.54 -6.30 -13.61
C SER A 192 -26.35 -5.89 -12.37
N ALA A 193 -26.98 -4.71 -12.36
CA ALA A 193 -27.57 -4.12 -11.16
C ALA A 193 -29.09 -4.36 -10.96
N ASP A 194 -29.80 -5.09 -11.84
CA ASP A 194 -31.25 -5.27 -11.65
C ASP A 194 -31.76 -6.72 -11.82
N ASN A 195 -32.37 -7.16 -10.72
CA ASN A 195 -33.38 -8.19 -10.54
C ASN A 195 -33.03 -9.69 -10.35
N SER A 196 -33.57 -10.15 -9.22
CA SER A 196 -33.70 -11.52 -8.72
C SER A 196 -34.59 -12.44 -9.58
N THR A 197 -34.27 -13.75 -9.51
CA THR A 197 -35.11 -14.93 -9.84
C THR A 197 -34.85 -15.65 -11.19
N ILE A 198 -34.00 -16.69 -11.10
CA ILE A 198 -34.03 -18.00 -11.80
C ILE A 198 -34.19 -18.02 -13.34
N ARG A 199 -33.09 -18.36 -14.04
CA ARG A 199 -32.98 -19.60 -14.86
C ARG A 199 -31.55 -19.82 -15.34
N ARG A 200 -31.06 -21.04 -15.15
CA ARG A 200 -29.75 -21.53 -15.62
C ARG A 200 -29.65 -21.39 -17.13
N SER A 201 -28.72 -20.56 -17.60
CA SER A 201 -28.05 -20.75 -18.89
C SER A 201 -26.61 -20.26 -18.75
N SER A 202 -25.68 -21.18 -18.94
CA SER A 202 -24.23 -21.04 -18.86
C SER A 202 -23.70 -19.93 -19.76
N VAL A 203 -23.19 -18.85 -19.15
CA VAL A 203 -22.14 -17.99 -19.70
C VAL A 203 -21.09 -17.86 -18.59
N GLN A 204 -19.93 -18.48 -18.81
CA GLN A 204 -18.77 -18.45 -17.91
C GLN A 204 -18.34 -16.99 -17.70
N GLY A 205 -18.52 -16.48 -16.47
CA GLY A 205 -17.64 -15.41 -15.99
C GLY A 205 -16.21 -15.93 -16.08
N THR A 206 -15.30 -15.19 -16.70
CA THR A 206 -13.89 -15.56 -16.75
C THR A 206 -13.37 -15.63 -15.32
N ILE A 207 -13.28 -16.84 -14.81
CA ILE A 207 -12.60 -17.18 -13.57
C ILE A 207 -11.15 -16.74 -13.76
N HIS A 208 -10.70 -15.74 -13.00
CA HIS A 208 -9.27 -15.40 -12.95
C HIS A 208 -8.57 -16.45 -12.10
N GLU A 209 -8.13 -17.50 -12.79
CA GLU A 209 -7.37 -18.59 -12.20
C GLU A 209 -5.88 -18.37 -12.48
N THR A 210 -5.05 -18.56 -11.46
CA THR A 210 -3.60 -18.62 -11.59
C THR A 210 -3.12 -19.92 -10.97
N ILE A 211 -2.37 -20.72 -11.72
CA ILE A 211 -1.77 -21.96 -11.23
C ILE A 211 -0.27 -21.75 -11.15
N LEU A 212 0.32 -21.89 -9.97
CA LEU A 212 1.78 -21.98 -9.81
C LEU A 212 2.14 -23.46 -9.73
N GLY A 213 2.77 -23.97 -10.78
CA GLY A 213 3.05 -25.40 -10.97
C GLY A 213 4.49 -25.78 -10.69
N ASN A 214 4.73 -27.07 -10.40
CA ASN A 214 6.07 -27.65 -10.23
C ASN A 214 6.92 -26.91 -9.19
N ALA A 215 6.29 -26.45 -8.12
CA ALA A 215 6.92 -25.71 -7.03
C ALA A 215 7.19 -26.63 -5.83
N ARG A 216 8.16 -26.25 -5.00
CA ARG A 216 8.30 -26.75 -3.62
C ARG A 216 7.38 -25.94 -2.72
N LEU A 217 6.18 -26.44 -2.45
CA LEU A 217 5.18 -25.79 -1.62
C LEU A 217 5.53 -25.97 -0.14
N ILE A 218 5.73 -24.87 0.58
CA ILE A 218 6.01 -24.87 2.01
C ILE A 218 4.67 -24.82 2.76
N LEU A 219 4.18 -26.00 3.12
CA LEU A 219 2.92 -26.19 3.82
C LEU A 219 3.13 -26.11 5.35
N PRO A 220 2.04 -26.07 6.14
CA PRO A 220 2.07 -26.36 7.56
C PRO A 220 2.82 -27.65 7.93
N GLY A 221 4.11 -27.53 8.28
CA GLY A 221 4.91 -28.64 8.83
C GLY A 221 5.53 -29.59 7.80
N GLU A 222 5.31 -29.38 6.50
CA GLU A 222 5.94 -30.18 5.45
C GLU A 222 6.26 -29.37 4.20
N VAL A 223 7.10 -29.93 3.34
CA VAL A 223 7.40 -29.39 2.01
C VAL A 223 7.07 -30.44 0.98
N ILE A 224 6.17 -30.12 0.05
CA ILE A 224 5.79 -31.02 -1.04
C ILE A 224 6.16 -30.42 -2.38
N THR A 225 6.46 -31.26 -3.37
CA THR A 225 6.48 -30.81 -4.77
C THR A 225 5.07 -30.87 -5.30
N GLY A 226 4.56 -29.77 -5.87
CA GLY A 226 3.16 -29.68 -6.23
C GLY A 226 2.81 -28.46 -7.07
N SER A 227 1.50 -28.20 -7.13
CA SER A 227 0.93 -26.98 -7.67
C SER A 227 -0.08 -26.35 -6.73
N ILE A 228 -0.21 -25.03 -6.79
CA ILE A 228 -1.22 -24.27 -6.05
C ILE A 228 -2.11 -23.52 -7.03
N VAL A 229 -3.41 -23.70 -6.87
CA VAL A 229 -4.45 -23.05 -7.69
C VAL A 229 -5.00 -21.88 -6.92
N ILE A 230 -4.93 -20.70 -7.51
CA ILE A 230 -5.44 -19.45 -6.97
C ILE A 230 -6.66 -19.07 -7.81
N ARG A 231 -7.78 -18.78 -7.14
CA ARG A 231 -9.02 -18.37 -7.77
C ARG A 231 -9.66 -17.26 -6.97
N ASP A 232 -10.03 -16.16 -7.62
CA ASP A 232 -10.73 -15.03 -6.98
C ASP A 232 -10.05 -14.52 -5.70
N GLY A 233 -8.71 -14.54 -5.70
CA GLY A 233 -7.86 -14.07 -4.61
C GLY A 233 -7.74 -14.98 -3.40
N VAL A 234 -8.26 -16.21 -3.48
CA VAL A 234 -8.09 -17.26 -2.47
C VAL A 234 -7.33 -18.46 -3.03
N ILE A 235 -6.71 -19.23 -2.14
CA ILE A 235 -6.13 -20.54 -2.47
C ILE A 235 -7.30 -21.51 -2.67
N ALA A 236 -7.52 -21.95 -3.90
CA ALA A 236 -8.63 -22.82 -4.25
C ALA A 236 -8.27 -24.31 -4.07
N ALA A 237 -7.04 -24.70 -4.41
CA ALA A 237 -6.56 -26.06 -4.29
C ALA A 237 -5.04 -26.12 -4.16
N ILE A 238 -4.55 -27.20 -3.58
CA ILE A 238 -3.14 -27.57 -3.49
C ILE A 238 -3.06 -29.03 -3.92
N ASP A 239 -2.34 -29.29 -5.01
CA ASP A 239 -2.26 -30.61 -5.63
C ASP A 239 -0.82 -31.12 -5.58
N PRO A 240 -0.55 -32.30 -5.00
CA PRO A 240 0.79 -32.88 -4.98
C PRO A 240 1.19 -33.43 -6.35
N GLY A 241 2.49 -33.40 -6.63
CA GLY A 241 3.07 -33.89 -7.88
C GLY A 241 3.25 -32.83 -8.96
N PRO A 242 3.92 -33.18 -10.07
CA PRO A 242 4.12 -32.25 -11.18
C PRO A 242 2.79 -31.92 -11.87
N THR A 243 2.68 -30.71 -12.40
CA THR A 243 1.54 -30.27 -13.19
C THR A 243 1.98 -29.83 -14.59
N ALA A 244 1.18 -30.22 -15.57
CA ALA A 244 1.24 -29.71 -16.95
C ALA A 244 -0.09 -29.05 -17.33
N ALA A 245 -0.85 -28.57 -16.32
CA ALA A 245 -2.12 -27.90 -16.54
C ALA A 245 -1.94 -26.71 -17.51
N PRO A 246 -2.79 -26.57 -18.55
CA PRO A 246 -2.69 -25.46 -19.48
C PRO A 246 -2.75 -24.11 -18.75
N GLY A 247 -1.82 -23.20 -19.08
CA GLY A 247 -1.75 -21.88 -18.46
C GLY A 247 -1.08 -21.84 -17.08
N ALA A 248 -0.62 -22.97 -16.53
CA ALA A 248 0.16 -22.98 -15.32
C ALA A 248 1.52 -22.28 -15.51
N ILE A 249 1.90 -21.47 -14.53
CA ILE A 249 3.21 -20.85 -14.45
C ILE A 249 4.16 -21.89 -13.86
N ASP A 250 5.11 -22.36 -14.66
CA ASP A 250 6.15 -23.26 -14.17
C ASP A 250 7.06 -22.55 -13.16
N CYS A 251 7.14 -23.10 -11.95
CA CYS A 251 8.00 -22.62 -10.90
C CYS A 251 9.40 -23.24 -10.95
N GLU A 252 9.64 -24.25 -11.79
CA GLU A 252 10.95 -24.87 -12.00
C GLU A 252 11.61 -25.33 -10.68
N GLY A 253 10.82 -25.84 -9.75
CA GLY A 253 11.29 -26.27 -8.42
C GLY A 253 11.55 -25.13 -7.43
N ASP A 254 11.18 -23.88 -7.75
CA ASP A 254 11.21 -22.76 -6.80
C ASP A 254 10.35 -23.05 -5.57
N CYS A 255 10.74 -22.48 -4.44
CA CYS A 255 9.94 -22.50 -3.23
C CYS A 255 8.74 -21.55 -3.39
N VAL A 256 7.56 -22.03 -3.01
CA VAL A 256 6.36 -21.22 -2.85
C VAL A 256 5.93 -21.28 -1.40
N ALA A 257 5.75 -20.12 -0.78
CA ALA A 257 5.43 -19.98 0.64
C ALA A 257 4.29 -18.97 0.84
N PRO A 258 3.65 -18.95 2.03
CA PRO A 258 2.74 -17.86 2.38
C PRO A 258 3.49 -16.52 2.32
N GLY A 259 2.78 -15.47 1.95
CA GLY A 259 3.31 -14.12 1.93
C GLY A 259 3.79 -13.68 3.32
N LEU A 260 4.92 -12.96 3.37
CA LEU A 260 5.52 -12.58 4.64
C LEU A 260 4.68 -11.51 5.33
N ILE A 261 4.66 -11.55 6.67
CA ILE A 261 3.91 -10.64 7.53
C ILE A 261 4.89 -9.94 8.46
N GLU A 262 5.00 -8.63 8.30
CA GLU A 262 5.85 -7.78 9.13
C GLU A 262 5.03 -7.13 10.24
N LEU A 263 5.40 -7.34 11.50
CA LEU A 263 4.72 -6.78 12.67
C LEU A 263 5.39 -5.52 13.24
N HIS A 264 6.67 -5.30 12.93
CA HIS A 264 7.44 -4.15 13.41
C HIS A 264 8.48 -3.72 12.38
N THR A 265 8.39 -2.48 11.89
CA THR A 265 9.42 -1.95 10.99
C THR A 265 9.64 -0.46 11.18
N ASP A 266 10.92 -0.07 11.22
CA ASP A 266 11.38 1.33 11.22
C ASP A 266 11.69 1.83 9.80
N ASN A 267 11.27 1.07 8.76
CA ASN A 267 11.66 1.35 7.38
C ASN A 267 11.00 2.61 6.80
N LEU A 268 9.77 2.95 7.19
CA LEU A 268 9.06 4.10 6.63
C LEU A 268 9.77 5.43 6.93
N GLU A 269 10.31 5.58 8.14
CA GLU A 269 11.04 6.79 8.56
C GLU A 269 12.26 7.06 7.69
N ARG A 270 12.96 6.00 7.24
CA ARG A 270 14.08 6.10 6.29
C ARG A 270 13.65 6.66 4.94
N HIS A 271 12.43 6.38 4.49
CA HIS A 271 11.90 6.92 3.23
C HIS A 271 11.40 8.36 3.40
N MET A 272 10.90 8.73 4.58
CA MET A 272 10.49 10.10 4.89
C MET A 272 11.69 11.03 5.10
N THR A 273 12.74 10.54 5.76
CA THR A 273 13.97 11.27 6.06
C THR A 273 15.17 10.51 5.48
N PRO A 274 15.32 10.46 4.14
CA PRO A 274 16.36 9.68 3.48
C PRO A 274 17.78 10.17 3.80
N ARG A 275 17.90 11.41 4.30
CA ARG A 275 19.13 11.95 4.87
C ARG A 275 18.80 13.03 5.92
N PRO A 276 19.73 13.32 6.85
CA PRO A 276 19.51 14.34 7.88
C PRO A 276 19.05 15.69 7.32
N GLY A 277 18.00 16.26 7.91
CA GLY A 277 17.46 17.58 7.55
C GLY A 277 16.57 17.62 6.31
N VAL A 278 16.26 16.47 5.70
CA VAL A 278 15.31 16.40 4.57
C VAL A 278 13.99 15.79 5.02
N ASP A 279 12.90 16.52 4.78
CA ASP A 279 11.55 16.02 4.89
C ASP A 279 11.01 15.74 3.48
N TRP A 280 10.89 14.45 3.13
CA TRP A 280 10.48 14.00 1.80
C TRP A 280 8.94 13.92 1.70
N PRO A 281 8.32 14.20 0.54
CA PRO A 281 6.87 14.09 0.40
C PRO A 281 6.35 12.71 0.81
N HIS A 282 5.55 12.68 1.87
CA HIS A 282 5.09 11.46 2.54
C HIS A 282 4.43 10.44 1.60
N MET A 283 3.54 10.88 0.70
CA MET A 283 2.92 9.99 -0.29
C MET A 283 3.96 9.25 -1.14
N ASN A 284 5.05 9.90 -1.53
CA ASN A 284 6.13 9.27 -2.29
C ASN A 284 6.95 8.33 -1.42
N ALA A 285 7.17 8.69 -0.15
CA ALA A 285 7.84 7.83 0.83
C ALA A 285 7.05 6.54 1.07
N ILE A 286 5.73 6.63 1.25
CA ILE A 286 4.83 5.49 1.45
C ILE A 286 4.84 4.57 0.22
N ILE A 287 4.78 5.11 -1.01
CA ILE A 287 4.86 4.30 -2.24
C ILE A 287 6.21 3.58 -2.36
N ALA A 288 7.31 4.26 -2.04
CA ALA A 288 8.64 3.66 -2.09
C ALA A 288 8.80 2.54 -1.05
N HIS A 289 8.29 2.78 0.16
CA HIS A 289 8.22 1.80 1.24
C HIS A 289 7.38 0.57 0.82
N ASP A 290 6.13 0.75 0.37
CA ASP A 290 5.26 -0.32 -0.13
C ASP A 290 5.91 -1.15 -1.26
N ALA A 291 6.55 -0.48 -2.22
CA ALA A 291 7.23 -1.14 -3.33
C ALA A 291 8.44 -1.98 -2.87
N GLU A 292 9.22 -1.49 -1.91
CA GLU A 292 10.34 -2.22 -1.33
C GLU A 292 9.86 -3.46 -0.56
N LEU A 293 8.86 -3.29 0.30
CA LEU A 293 8.26 -4.40 1.06
C LEU A 293 7.71 -5.49 0.14
N ALA A 294 6.93 -5.10 -0.87
CA ALA A 294 6.41 -6.03 -1.87
C ALA A 294 7.54 -6.77 -2.62
N GLY A 295 8.61 -6.05 -2.99
CA GLY A 295 9.76 -6.58 -3.70
C GLY A 295 10.56 -7.63 -2.92
N VAL A 296 10.51 -7.58 -1.59
CA VAL A 296 11.17 -8.56 -0.70
C VAL A 296 10.22 -9.64 -0.19
N GLY A 297 8.99 -9.71 -0.70
CA GLY A 297 8.03 -10.77 -0.37
C GLY A 297 7.07 -10.46 0.79
N ILE A 298 7.13 -9.26 1.36
CA ILE A 298 6.17 -8.85 2.40
C ILE A 298 4.83 -8.56 1.72
N THR A 299 3.77 -9.15 2.24
CA THR A 299 2.38 -9.01 1.73
C THR A 299 1.46 -8.30 2.72
N THR A 300 1.85 -8.27 3.99
CA THR A 300 1.17 -7.55 5.06
C THR A 300 2.21 -6.88 5.94
N VAL A 301 2.03 -5.60 6.24
CA VAL A 301 2.89 -4.83 7.14
C VAL A 301 2.05 -4.13 8.20
N PHE A 302 2.61 -4.01 9.39
CA PHE A 302 2.13 -3.16 10.46
C PHE A 302 3.11 -1.99 10.58
N ASP A 303 2.74 -0.85 10.00
CA ASP A 303 3.56 0.36 9.97
C ASP A 303 3.73 0.90 11.39
N ALA A 304 4.96 0.87 11.90
CA ALA A 304 5.26 1.27 13.26
C ALA A 304 5.33 2.81 13.36
N LEU A 305 4.42 3.41 14.13
CA LEU A 305 4.30 4.85 14.32
C LEU A 305 4.37 5.19 15.80
N ARG A 306 5.29 6.08 16.18
CA ARG A 306 5.44 6.50 17.58
C ARG A 306 4.34 7.49 17.97
N ILE A 307 3.61 7.15 19.02
CA ILE A 307 2.69 8.05 19.73
C ILE A 307 3.25 8.37 21.11
N GLY A 308 2.92 9.55 21.61
CA GLY A 308 3.54 10.09 22.80
C GLY A 308 4.74 10.95 22.43
N SER A 309 4.63 12.22 22.73
CA SER A 309 5.52 13.30 22.31
C SER A 309 5.88 14.19 23.49
N GLU A 310 6.80 15.14 23.25
CA GLU A 310 7.22 16.10 24.28
C GLU A 310 6.52 17.45 24.03
N HIS A 311 5.85 18.01 25.04
CA HIS A 311 5.20 19.33 24.93
C HIS A 311 6.23 20.45 24.66
N LYS A 312 7.42 20.29 25.24
CA LYS A 312 8.57 21.17 25.04
C LYS A 312 9.79 20.31 24.80
N ALA A 313 10.60 20.73 23.83
CA ALA A 313 11.94 20.19 23.66
C ALA A 313 12.68 20.22 25.00
N PRO A 314 13.36 19.12 25.39
CA PRO A 314 14.27 19.15 26.53
C PRO A 314 15.24 20.33 26.37
N LYS A 315 15.66 20.95 27.47
CA LYS A 315 16.55 22.13 27.41
C LYS A 315 17.82 21.89 26.59
N VAL A 316 18.19 20.63 26.44
CA VAL A 316 19.48 20.15 25.96
C VAL A 316 19.39 19.47 24.59
N ARG A 317 18.20 19.30 23.99
CA ARG A 317 18.01 18.75 22.63
C ARG A 317 16.67 19.11 22.01
N ALA A 318 16.54 18.97 20.68
CA ALA A 318 15.25 19.08 20.01
C ALA A 318 14.29 17.97 20.51
N GLY A 319 13.07 18.35 20.87
CA GLY A 319 12.01 17.41 21.23
C GLY A 319 11.37 16.78 20.00
N TYR A 320 10.66 15.68 20.20
CA TYR A 320 9.89 15.03 19.14
C TYR A 320 8.42 15.45 19.22
N LYS A 321 7.86 15.84 18.07
CA LYS A 321 6.47 16.32 17.94
C LYS A 321 5.51 15.17 17.60
N PRO A 322 4.19 15.34 17.86
CA PRO A 322 3.18 14.43 17.36
C PRO A 322 3.23 14.36 15.82
N TYR A 323 3.13 13.15 15.27
CA TYR A 323 3.11 12.92 13.81
C TYR A 323 2.29 11.70 13.40
N ALA A 324 2.15 10.71 14.29
CA ALA A 324 1.52 9.43 13.97
C ALA A 324 0.13 9.56 13.36
N ARG A 325 -0.74 10.42 13.90
CA ARG A 325 -2.10 10.61 13.36
C ARG A 325 -2.11 11.11 11.92
N SER A 326 -1.27 12.11 11.61
CA SER A 326 -1.16 12.64 10.25
C SER A 326 -0.67 11.56 9.29
N MET A 327 0.39 10.85 9.67
CA MET A 327 0.97 9.77 8.85
C MET A 327 -0.02 8.62 8.64
N ALA A 328 -0.69 8.18 9.71
CA ALA A 328 -1.74 7.17 9.66
C ALA A 328 -2.86 7.55 8.71
N SER A 329 -3.35 8.80 8.76
CA SER A 329 -4.39 9.27 7.85
C SER A 329 -3.93 9.25 6.38
N GLU A 330 -2.67 9.57 6.11
CA GLU A 330 -2.11 9.47 4.75
C GLU A 330 -2.02 8.02 4.26
N ILE A 331 -1.47 7.11 5.08
CA ILE A 331 -1.40 5.66 4.77
C ILE A 331 -2.81 5.11 4.52
N LEU A 332 -3.76 5.35 5.42
CA LEU A 332 -5.13 4.85 5.33
C LEU A 332 -5.87 5.43 4.12
N ALA A 333 -5.64 6.71 3.77
CA ALA A 333 -6.21 7.30 2.57
C ALA A 333 -5.66 6.63 1.29
N MET A 334 -4.39 6.22 1.28
CA MET A 334 -3.79 5.49 0.15
C MET A 334 -4.32 4.05 0.07
N VAL A 335 -4.47 3.38 1.20
CA VAL A 335 -5.14 2.08 1.31
C VAL A 335 -6.56 2.15 0.74
N ALA A 336 -7.37 3.12 1.18
CA ALA A 336 -8.76 3.27 0.75
C ALA A 336 -8.90 3.49 -0.77
N LYS A 337 -7.87 4.10 -1.39
CA LYS A 337 -7.80 4.32 -2.85
C LYS A 337 -7.21 3.14 -3.62
N GLY A 338 -6.80 2.06 -2.95
CA GLY A 338 -6.13 0.93 -3.58
C GLY A 338 -4.78 1.28 -4.21
N ALA A 339 -4.09 2.31 -3.68
CA ALA A 339 -2.83 2.81 -4.23
C ALA A 339 -1.61 1.99 -3.81
N LEU A 340 -1.73 1.17 -2.76
CA LEU A 340 -0.66 0.36 -2.20
C LEU A 340 -0.76 -1.09 -2.69
N ARG A 341 0.38 -1.73 -2.89
CA ARG A 341 0.51 -3.11 -3.38
C ARG A 341 0.18 -4.13 -2.31
N ILE A 342 0.52 -3.85 -1.05
CA ILE A 342 0.42 -4.79 0.06
C ILE A 342 -0.63 -4.33 1.09
N SER A 343 -0.91 -5.18 2.08
CA SER A 343 -1.85 -4.84 3.15
C SER A 343 -1.16 -4.08 4.29
N HIS A 344 -1.48 -2.81 4.45
CA HIS A 344 -0.98 -1.96 5.54
C HIS A 344 -1.94 -1.94 6.73
N TYR A 345 -1.44 -2.25 7.91
CA TYR A 345 -2.06 -2.02 9.22
C TYR A 345 -1.19 -1.03 10.00
N LEU A 346 -1.71 -0.50 11.10
CA LEU A 346 -0.93 0.38 11.98
C LEU A 346 -0.47 -0.36 13.22
N HIS A 347 0.78 -0.11 13.61
CA HIS A 347 1.34 -0.48 14.91
C HIS A 347 1.72 0.81 15.65
N LEU A 348 0.99 1.12 16.72
CA LEU A 348 1.29 2.30 17.54
C LEU A 348 2.34 1.96 18.61
N ARG A 349 3.52 2.58 18.50
CA ARG A 349 4.57 2.49 19.52
C ARG A 349 4.31 3.55 20.58
N ALA A 350 3.68 3.13 21.67
CA ALA A 350 3.20 3.97 22.76
C ALA A 350 4.31 4.30 23.75
N GLU A 351 4.86 5.52 23.65
CA GLU A 351 5.89 6.00 24.57
C GLU A 351 5.30 6.33 25.95
N ILE A 352 5.36 5.38 26.87
CA ILE A 352 4.75 5.53 28.21
C ILE A 352 5.46 6.56 29.06
N CYS A 353 6.71 6.93 28.72
CA CYS A 353 7.46 8.00 29.39
C CYS A 353 7.39 9.36 28.67
N SER A 354 6.41 9.59 27.79
CA SER A 354 6.21 10.89 27.10
C SER A 354 5.26 11.84 27.85
N ASP A 355 4.95 13.02 27.29
CA ASP A 355 3.98 13.92 27.90
C ASP A 355 2.55 13.80 27.32
N THR A 356 2.42 13.40 26.04
CA THR A 356 1.15 13.53 25.27
C THR A 356 0.51 12.20 24.88
N LEU A 357 0.99 11.05 25.39
CA LEU A 357 0.51 9.73 24.96
C LEU A 357 -1.02 9.59 25.02
N ILE A 358 -1.63 10.05 26.13
CA ILE A 358 -3.08 9.91 26.35
C ILE A 358 -3.87 10.67 25.27
N ASP A 359 -3.42 11.87 24.91
CA ASP A 359 -4.08 12.68 23.90
C ASP A 359 -3.89 12.05 22.51
N GLU A 360 -2.66 11.65 22.17
CA GLU A 360 -2.34 11.10 20.85
C GLU A 360 -3.04 9.74 20.60
N ILE A 361 -3.10 8.86 21.60
CA ILE A 361 -3.80 7.57 21.43
C ILE A 361 -5.32 7.75 21.28
N ALA A 362 -5.89 8.83 21.83
CA ALA A 362 -7.31 9.17 21.70
C ALA A 362 -7.69 9.66 20.30
N GLU A 363 -6.71 10.07 19.47
CA GLU A 363 -6.92 10.45 18.07
C GLU A 363 -7.17 9.25 17.13
N PHE A 364 -7.05 8.02 17.64
CA PHE A 364 -7.28 6.80 16.88
C PHE A 364 -8.61 6.14 17.26
N SER A 365 -9.26 5.58 16.25
CA SER A 365 -10.55 4.90 16.30
C SER A 365 -10.44 3.45 15.84
N PRO A 366 -11.42 2.58 16.13
CA PRO A 366 -11.43 1.19 15.65
C PRO A 366 -11.34 1.05 14.12
N ASP A 367 -11.74 2.08 13.37
CA ASP A 367 -11.70 2.08 11.90
C ASP A 367 -10.29 2.31 11.32
N ASP A 368 -9.34 2.75 12.15
CA ASP A 368 -7.98 3.13 11.71
C ASP A 368 -7.04 1.95 11.45
N ARG A 369 -7.55 0.70 11.48
CA ARG A 369 -6.75 -0.52 11.22
C ARG A 369 -5.51 -0.63 12.13
N VAL A 370 -5.59 -0.11 13.35
CA VAL A 370 -4.57 -0.33 14.38
C VAL A 370 -4.66 -1.76 14.86
N GLY A 371 -3.63 -2.55 14.62
CA GLY A 371 -3.61 -3.96 15.01
C GLY A 371 -2.64 -4.27 16.15
N ILE A 372 -1.68 -3.39 16.42
CA ILE A 372 -0.73 -3.54 17.55
C ILE A 372 -0.59 -2.20 18.28
N VAL A 373 -0.57 -2.24 19.61
CA VAL A 373 -0.12 -1.14 20.46
C VAL A 373 1.01 -1.67 21.34
N SER A 374 2.22 -1.18 21.14
CA SER A 374 3.40 -1.61 21.89
C SER A 374 3.78 -0.59 22.94
N MET A 375 3.87 -1.03 24.20
CA MET A 375 4.29 -0.18 25.31
C MET A 375 5.81 -0.03 25.31
N MET A 376 6.25 1.18 24.98
CA MET A 376 7.65 1.59 24.93
C MET A 376 8.01 2.38 26.17
N ASP A 377 9.18 2.11 26.73
CA ASP A 377 9.67 2.84 27.90
C ASP A 377 11.17 3.08 27.85
N HIS A 378 11.50 4.27 27.37
CA HIS A 378 12.87 4.73 27.23
C HIS A 378 13.37 5.55 28.44
N THR A 379 12.80 5.34 29.63
CA THR A 379 13.29 6.01 30.84
C THR A 379 14.73 5.54 31.16
N PRO A 380 15.69 6.44 31.42
CA PRO A 380 17.06 6.07 31.76
C PRO A 380 17.17 5.17 33.00
N GLY A 381 18.01 4.13 32.92
CA GLY A 381 18.31 3.21 34.02
C GLY A 381 17.47 1.92 34.02
N GLN A 382 16.67 1.68 32.98
CA GLN A 382 15.88 0.46 32.84
C GLN A 382 15.72 0.05 31.37
N ARG A 383 15.25 -1.19 31.15
CA ARG A 383 14.96 -1.76 29.82
C ARG A 383 16.17 -1.60 28.88
N GLN A 384 15.94 -1.12 27.66
CA GLN A 384 16.98 -0.83 26.67
C GLN A 384 18.11 0.07 27.21
N PHE A 385 17.80 0.96 28.16
CA PHE A 385 18.73 1.94 28.72
C PHE A 385 19.10 1.63 30.17
N ALA A 386 19.15 0.35 30.56
CA ALA A 386 19.65 -0.09 31.86
C ALA A 386 21.11 0.34 32.12
N ASP A 387 21.95 0.33 31.09
CA ASP A 387 23.34 0.80 31.13
C ASP A 387 23.42 2.29 30.79
N LEU A 388 23.68 3.12 31.81
CA LEU A 388 23.75 4.57 31.68
C LEU A 388 25.00 5.05 30.92
N ASP A 389 26.09 4.28 30.89
CA ASP A 389 27.29 4.63 30.13
C ASP A 389 27.08 4.41 28.63
N ARG A 390 26.36 3.35 28.27
CA ARG A 390 25.89 3.15 26.89
C ARG A 390 24.89 4.23 26.49
N LEU A 391 23.94 4.56 27.36
CA LEU A 391 23.03 5.68 27.11
C LEU A 391 23.79 7.00 26.92
N ARG A 392 24.83 7.25 27.73
CA ARG A 392 25.70 8.43 27.59
C ARG A 392 26.35 8.47 26.22
N THR A 393 26.97 7.36 25.82
CA THR A 393 27.64 7.24 24.52
C THR A 393 26.68 7.53 23.37
N TYR A 394 25.46 6.98 23.44
CA TYR A 394 24.43 7.18 22.44
C TYR A 394 23.91 8.62 22.39
N MET A 395 23.56 9.20 23.55
CA MET A 395 22.92 10.52 23.61
C MET A 395 23.92 11.67 23.38
N VAL A 396 25.14 11.57 23.92
CA VAL A 396 26.20 12.55 23.68
C VAL A 396 26.73 12.44 22.26
N GLY A 397 26.94 11.22 21.76
CA GLY A 397 27.52 10.99 20.44
C GLY A 397 26.54 11.26 19.29
N LYS A 398 25.36 10.65 19.32
CA LYS A 398 24.40 10.64 18.19
C LYS A 398 23.36 11.75 18.27
N HIS A 399 22.94 12.12 19.49
CA HIS A 399 21.87 13.10 19.72
C HIS A 399 22.37 14.47 20.19
N GLY A 400 23.69 14.64 20.29
CA GLY A 400 24.33 15.94 20.48
C GLY A 400 24.10 16.57 21.85
N ILE A 401 23.72 15.81 22.88
CA ILE A 401 23.64 16.32 24.25
C ILE A 401 25.05 16.68 24.71
N ALA A 402 25.24 17.89 25.23
CA ALA A 402 26.54 18.30 25.77
C ALA A 402 26.91 17.39 26.97
N PRO A 403 28.16 16.91 27.08
CA PRO A 403 28.56 16.01 28.16
C PRO A 403 28.21 16.50 29.57
N ALA A 404 28.27 17.82 29.79
CA ALA A 404 27.95 18.46 31.08
C ALA A 404 26.44 18.43 31.42
N ASP A 405 25.58 18.27 30.42
CA ASP A 405 24.12 18.32 30.56
C ASP A 405 23.50 16.92 30.74
N PHE A 406 24.30 15.86 30.62
CA PHE A 406 23.80 14.49 30.60
C PHE A 406 23.12 14.05 31.90
N GLU A 407 23.65 14.44 33.07
CA GLU A 407 23.04 14.13 34.36
C GLU A 407 21.69 14.83 34.53
N THR A 408 21.59 16.09 34.08
CA THR A 408 20.33 16.84 34.06
C THR A 408 19.31 16.15 33.18
N TYR A 409 19.72 15.67 32.00
CA TYR A 409 18.87 14.91 31.10
C TYR A 409 18.31 13.65 31.77
N ILE A 410 19.15 12.85 32.45
CA ILE A 410 18.70 11.65 33.17
C ILE A 410 17.64 12.02 34.21
N ALA A 411 17.94 13.00 35.07
CA ALA A 411 17.05 13.41 36.15
C ALA A 411 15.69 13.91 35.61
N GLU A 412 15.69 14.72 34.56
CA GLU A 412 14.46 15.22 33.92
C GLU A 412 13.62 14.06 33.35
N ARG A 413 14.24 13.10 32.65
CA ARG A 413 13.53 11.96 32.06
C ARG A 413 12.98 10.99 33.09
N GLN A 414 13.74 10.71 34.15
CA GLN A 414 13.26 9.88 35.27
C GLN A 414 12.12 10.55 36.03
N ALA A 415 12.20 11.86 36.28
CA ALA A 415 11.13 12.61 36.92
C ALA A 415 9.85 12.61 36.08
N LEU A 416 9.96 12.74 34.74
CA LEU A 416 8.82 12.61 33.84
C LEU A 416 8.22 11.21 33.92
N GLY A 417 9.03 10.16 33.74
CA GLY A 417 8.58 8.77 33.79
C GLY A 417 7.83 8.45 35.08
N ASN A 418 8.39 8.82 36.24
CA ASN A 418 7.74 8.62 37.54
C ASN A 418 6.38 9.30 37.68
N ARG A 419 6.19 10.44 37.00
CA ARG A 419 4.95 11.20 37.05
C ARG A 419 3.85 10.60 36.16
N VAL A 420 4.20 10.08 34.99
CA VAL A 420 3.22 9.77 33.92
C VAL A 420 3.00 8.28 33.69
N ARG A 421 3.98 7.42 34.01
CA ARG A 421 4.00 5.98 33.65
C ARG A 421 2.70 5.25 33.93
N ALA A 422 2.23 5.24 35.18
CA ALA A 422 1.07 4.45 35.56
C ALA A 422 -0.20 4.87 34.80
N ALA A 423 -0.39 6.18 34.59
CA ALA A 423 -1.52 6.69 33.81
C ALA A 423 -1.39 6.35 32.32
N HIS A 424 -0.16 6.40 31.80
CA HIS A 424 0.16 6.11 30.41
C HIS A 424 0.04 4.61 30.06
N GLU A 425 0.49 3.72 30.94
CA GLU A 425 0.28 2.27 30.83
C GLU A 425 -1.22 1.96 30.83
N ALA A 426 -1.99 2.50 31.78
CA ALA A 426 -3.44 2.33 31.81
C ALA A 426 -4.13 2.85 30.53
N ALA A 427 -3.68 3.98 30.00
CA ALA A 427 -4.19 4.55 28.75
C ALA A 427 -3.81 3.71 27.52
N ALA A 428 -2.60 3.16 27.46
CA ALA A 428 -2.16 2.27 26.39
C ALA A 428 -2.99 0.98 26.37
N VAL A 429 -3.22 0.37 27.54
CA VAL A 429 -4.07 -0.82 27.69
C VAL A 429 -5.52 -0.53 27.26
N ALA A 430 -6.11 0.54 27.79
CA ALA A 430 -7.48 0.93 27.42
C ALA A 430 -7.59 1.31 25.93
N GLY A 431 -6.57 1.96 25.38
CA GLY A 431 -6.47 2.28 23.96
C GLY A 431 -6.39 1.04 23.09
N ALA A 432 -5.53 0.08 23.42
CA ALA A 432 -5.42 -1.19 22.69
C ALA A 432 -6.75 -1.95 22.67
N GLN A 433 -7.40 -2.08 23.83
CA GLN A 433 -8.72 -2.70 23.95
C GLN A 433 -9.79 -1.98 23.11
N ARG A 434 -9.85 -0.65 23.19
CA ARG A 434 -10.78 0.16 22.40
C ARG A 434 -10.58 -0.05 20.90
N LEU A 435 -9.32 -0.09 20.45
CA LEU A 435 -8.96 -0.23 19.04
C LEU A 435 -9.09 -1.67 18.51
N GLY A 436 -9.27 -2.66 19.39
CA GLY A 436 -9.21 -4.08 19.02
C GLY A 436 -7.80 -4.54 18.67
N ALA A 437 -6.78 -3.83 19.15
CA ALA A 437 -5.38 -4.09 18.88
C ALA A 437 -4.78 -5.05 19.92
N ILE A 438 -3.80 -5.85 19.48
CA ILE A 438 -2.98 -6.65 20.39
C ILE A 438 -2.05 -5.73 21.16
N LEU A 439 -2.00 -5.92 22.47
CA LEU A 439 -1.04 -5.22 23.32
C LEU A 439 0.30 -5.94 23.25
N ALA A 440 1.37 -5.17 23.07
CA ALA A 440 2.74 -5.66 23.11
C ALA A 440 3.57 -4.94 24.18
N SER A 441 4.59 -5.61 24.71
CA SER A 441 5.66 -4.98 25.49
C SER A 441 6.92 -4.81 24.64
N HIS A 442 7.79 -3.89 25.01
CA HIS A 442 9.07 -3.69 24.31
C HIS A 442 10.27 -3.66 25.28
N ASP A 443 11.36 -4.31 24.87
CA ASP A 443 12.62 -4.39 25.62
C ASP A 443 12.45 -4.87 27.07
N ASP A 444 11.57 -5.86 27.31
CA ASP A 444 11.48 -6.50 28.62
C ASP A 444 12.86 -7.08 29.01
N THR A 445 13.33 -6.76 30.22
CA THR A 445 14.68 -7.12 30.69
C THR A 445 14.65 -8.05 31.89
N THR A 446 13.64 -7.92 32.74
CA THR A 446 13.48 -8.70 33.97
C THR A 446 12.16 -9.48 33.94
N THR A 447 12.08 -10.51 34.77
CA THR A 447 10.84 -11.25 35.03
C THR A 447 9.71 -10.36 35.56
N ASP A 448 10.02 -9.34 36.37
CA ASP A 448 9.04 -8.38 36.87
C ASP A 448 8.42 -7.55 35.75
N HIS A 449 9.21 -7.12 34.76
CA HIS A 449 8.68 -6.41 33.59
C HIS A 449 7.68 -7.28 32.83
N VAL A 450 8.04 -8.54 32.58
CA VAL A 450 7.15 -9.49 31.87
C VAL A 450 5.90 -9.79 32.68
N THR A 451 6.01 -9.93 34.01
CA THR A 451 4.86 -10.15 34.89
C THR A 451 3.88 -8.98 34.82
N ALA A 452 4.39 -7.74 34.80
CA ALA A 452 3.56 -6.55 34.61
C ALA A 452 2.90 -6.53 33.22
N SER A 453 3.66 -6.79 32.15
CA SER A 453 3.14 -6.89 30.78
C SER A 453 2.05 -7.95 30.66
N ALA A 454 2.24 -9.12 31.28
CA ALA A 454 1.26 -10.21 31.32
C ALA A 454 -0.01 -9.80 32.07
N ALA A 455 0.11 -9.08 33.19
CA ALA A 455 -1.03 -8.56 33.94
C ALA A 455 -1.85 -7.53 33.14
N HIS A 456 -1.21 -6.82 32.21
CA HIS A 456 -1.88 -5.94 31.25
C HIS A 456 -2.54 -6.68 30.06
N GLY A 457 -2.27 -7.98 29.92
CA GLY A 457 -2.78 -8.79 28.80
C GLY A 457 -1.94 -8.67 27.53
N ALA A 458 -0.65 -8.37 27.64
CA ALA A 458 0.25 -8.40 26.48
C ALA A 458 0.27 -9.80 25.86
N GLY A 459 0.10 -9.88 24.53
CA GLY A 459 0.17 -11.13 23.77
C GLY A 459 1.48 -11.29 22.98
N LEU A 460 2.26 -10.21 22.89
CA LEU A 460 3.50 -10.13 22.12
C LEU A 460 4.56 -9.38 22.94
N ALA A 461 5.80 -9.83 22.89
CA ALA A 461 6.96 -9.15 23.45
C ALA A 461 7.96 -8.86 22.34
N GLU A 462 8.23 -7.58 22.12
CA GLU A 462 9.17 -7.08 21.13
C GLU A 462 10.55 -6.95 21.74
N PHE A 463 11.52 -7.67 21.16
CA PHE A 463 12.93 -7.57 21.45
C PHE A 463 13.28 -7.65 22.96
N PRO A 464 12.81 -8.66 23.72
CA PRO A 464 13.26 -8.84 25.10
C PRO A 464 14.79 -8.82 25.16
N THR A 465 15.36 -8.13 26.14
CA THR A 465 16.81 -7.84 26.16
C THR A 465 17.63 -8.92 26.89
N THR A 466 16.97 -9.85 27.57
CA THR A 466 17.62 -10.97 28.29
C THR A 466 16.91 -12.30 28.01
N LEU A 467 17.65 -13.40 28.12
CA LEU A 467 17.06 -14.75 28.08
C LEU A 467 16.11 -15.00 29.25
N GLU A 468 16.33 -14.36 30.40
CA GLU A 468 15.44 -14.45 31.56
C GLU A 468 14.06 -13.90 31.21
N ALA A 469 14.00 -12.70 30.62
CA ALA A 469 12.75 -12.10 30.16
C ALA A 469 12.09 -12.93 29.06
N ALA A 470 12.84 -13.39 28.05
CA ALA A 470 12.28 -14.22 26.98
C ALA A 470 11.67 -15.54 27.51
N ARG A 471 12.32 -16.20 28.49
CA ARG A 471 11.77 -17.38 29.18
C ARG A 471 10.49 -17.06 29.95
N ALA A 472 10.48 -15.91 30.65
CA ALA A 472 9.29 -15.46 31.36
C ALA A 472 8.13 -15.18 30.39
N CYS A 473 8.39 -14.61 29.20
CA CYS A 473 7.37 -14.38 28.19
C CYS A 473 6.69 -15.70 27.81
N HIS A 474 7.48 -16.74 27.48
CA HIS A 474 6.95 -18.07 27.18
C HIS A 474 6.17 -18.67 28.34
N ALA A 475 6.64 -18.52 29.58
CA ALA A 475 5.93 -19.01 30.77
C ALA A 475 4.55 -18.34 30.95
N HIS A 476 4.38 -17.11 30.46
CA HIS A 476 3.12 -16.38 30.46
C HIS A 476 2.32 -16.50 29.15
N GLY A 477 2.79 -17.28 28.17
CA GLY A 477 2.13 -17.43 26.87
C GLY A 477 2.22 -16.19 25.97
N ILE A 478 3.23 -15.34 26.20
CA ILE A 478 3.52 -14.15 25.40
C ILE A 478 4.50 -14.54 24.29
N ALA A 479 4.13 -14.29 23.04
CA ALA A 479 4.98 -14.60 21.90
C ALA A 479 6.21 -13.67 21.86
N VAL A 480 7.39 -14.22 21.59
CA VAL A 480 8.64 -13.47 21.53
C VAL A 480 9.01 -13.15 20.08
N MET A 481 9.19 -11.85 19.79
CA MET A 481 9.63 -11.35 18.50
C MET A 481 11.05 -10.78 18.57
N MET A 482 11.91 -11.17 17.62
CA MET A 482 13.30 -10.73 17.54
C MET A 482 13.66 -10.17 16.15
N GLY A 483 14.69 -9.33 16.08
CA GLY A 483 15.10 -8.65 14.83
C GLY A 483 15.91 -9.55 13.89
N GLY A 484 15.44 -9.66 12.65
CA GLY A 484 16.06 -10.40 11.55
C GLY A 484 17.48 -9.95 11.18
N PRO A 485 17.84 -8.65 11.20
CA PRO A 485 19.20 -8.22 10.88
C PRO A 485 20.27 -8.84 11.79
N ASN A 486 19.93 -9.10 13.06
CA ASN A 486 20.85 -9.70 14.03
C ASN A 486 21.12 -11.19 13.74
N LEU A 487 20.14 -11.92 13.19
CA LEU A 487 20.31 -13.32 12.75
C LEU A 487 21.30 -13.41 11.58
N ILE A 488 21.23 -12.47 10.64
CA ILE A 488 22.07 -12.49 9.42
C ILE A 488 23.51 -12.09 9.75
N ARG A 489 23.71 -11.18 10.70
CA ARG A 489 25.04 -10.66 11.07
C ARG A 489 25.79 -11.55 12.06
N GLY A 490 25.14 -12.55 12.67
CA GLY A 490 25.78 -13.48 13.60
C GLY A 490 26.18 -12.86 14.96
N GLY A 491 25.47 -11.83 15.43
CA GLY A 491 25.72 -11.24 16.77
C GLY A 491 24.86 -10.00 17.08
N SER A 492 24.66 -9.70 18.37
CA SER A 492 24.02 -8.45 18.84
C SER A 492 25.06 -7.34 19.05
N HIS A 493 24.76 -6.12 18.59
CA HIS A 493 25.67 -4.97 18.72
C HIS A 493 25.52 -4.22 20.06
N SER A 494 24.51 -4.57 20.85
CA SER A 494 24.13 -3.85 22.07
C SER A 494 24.42 -4.61 23.37
N GLY A 495 24.91 -5.86 23.32
CA GLY A 495 25.10 -6.69 24.52
C GLY A 495 23.80 -7.22 25.16
N ASN A 496 22.66 -7.00 24.50
CA ASN A 496 21.39 -7.68 24.79
C ASN A 496 21.40 -9.10 24.20
N VAL A 497 20.48 -9.95 24.65
CA VAL A 497 20.24 -11.26 24.01
C VAL A 497 20.00 -11.08 22.51
N SER A 498 20.71 -11.86 21.71
CA SER A 498 20.56 -11.87 20.26
C SER A 498 19.37 -12.74 19.84
N ALA A 499 18.87 -12.47 18.63
CA ALA A 499 17.86 -13.33 18.00
C ALA A 499 18.33 -14.79 17.87
N LEU A 500 19.64 -14.99 17.66
CA LEU A 500 20.24 -16.33 17.56
C LEU A 500 20.21 -17.06 18.90
N GLU A 501 20.62 -16.40 20.00
CA GLU A 501 20.56 -16.99 21.34
C GLU A 501 19.12 -17.32 21.76
N ALA A 502 18.16 -16.46 21.42
CA ALA A 502 16.75 -16.74 21.66
C ALA A 502 16.27 -17.96 20.84
N ALA A 503 16.64 -18.06 19.57
CA ALA A 503 16.31 -19.20 18.72
C ALA A 503 16.93 -20.52 19.23
N GLU A 504 18.21 -20.51 19.59
CA GLU A 504 18.92 -21.67 20.16
C GLU A 504 18.31 -22.13 21.47
N ALA A 505 17.76 -21.21 22.25
CA ALA A 505 17.04 -21.51 23.49
C ALA A 505 15.59 -21.99 23.25
N GLY A 506 15.10 -22.00 22.01
CA GLY A 506 13.71 -22.32 21.67
C GLY A 506 12.71 -21.24 22.11
N LEU A 507 13.17 -19.98 22.18
CA LEU A 507 12.43 -18.83 22.71
C LEU A 507 12.10 -17.76 21.65
N LEU A 508 12.26 -18.07 20.36
CA LEU A 508 11.94 -17.15 19.27
C LEU A 508 10.72 -17.68 18.51
N ASP A 509 9.62 -16.91 18.53
CA ASP A 509 8.39 -17.27 17.82
C ASP A 509 8.27 -16.55 16.48
N ILE A 510 8.71 -15.28 16.45
CA ILE A 510 8.50 -14.36 15.32
C ILE A 510 9.80 -13.61 15.00
N ILE A 511 10.06 -13.40 13.71
CA ILE A 511 11.10 -12.48 13.24
C ILE A 511 10.43 -11.20 12.75
N SER A 512 11.00 -10.05 13.10
CA SER A 512 10.69 -8.75 12.49
C SER A 512 11.86 -8.30 11.61
N SER A 513 11.58 -7.61 10.51
CA SER A 513 12.61 -7.06 9.62
C SER A 513 13.35 -5.87 10.21
N ASP A 514 12.81 -5.28 11.28
CA ASP A 514 13.36 -4.10 11.94
C ASP A 514 13.56 -2.98 10.91
N TYR A 515 14.79 -2.50 10.70
CA TYR A 515 15.12 -1.47 9.71
C TYR A 515 15.57 -2.04 8.33
N ILE A 516 15.59 -3.36 8.13
CA ILE A 516 16.00 -4.00 6.85
C ILE A 516 14.91 -4.99 6.37
N PRO A 517 13.97 -4.57 5.50
CA PRO A 517 12.86 -5.42 5.03
C PRO A 517 13.24 -6.82 4.55
N ALA A 518 14.31 -6.93 3.73
CA ALA A 518 14.76 -8.20 3.19
C ALA A 518 15.24 -9.20 4.26
N SER A 519 15.55 -8.72 5.46
CA SER A 519 16.03 -9.56 6.55
C SER A 519 14.99 -10.54 7.07
N LEU A 520 13.71 -10.31 6.79
CA LEU A 520 12.61 -11.17 7.22
C LEU A 520 12.74 -12.59 6.62
N LEU A 521 12.73 -12.70 5.29
CA LEU A 521 12.91 -13.98 4.60
C LEU A 521 14.30 -14.56 4.85
N MET A 522 15.35 -13.73 4.84
CA MET A 522 16.72 -14.19 5.07
C MET A 522 16.89 -14.79 6.47
N GLY A 523 16.30 -14.16 7.51
CA GLY A 523 16.29 -14.66 8.87
C GLY A 523 15.52 -15.97 9.01
N ALA A 524 14.33 -16.06 8.39
CA ALA A 524 13.53 -17.29 8.39
C ALA A 524 14.28 -18.48 7.77
N ILE A 525 14.98 -18.25 6.64
CA ILE A 525 15.81 -19.27 5.99
C ILE A 525 17.05 -19.61 6.82
N ALA A 526 17.64 -18.64 7.53
CA ALA A 526 18.74 -18.91 8.44
C ALA A 526 18.30 -19.82 9.61
N LEU A 527 17.15 -19.54 10.23
CA LEU A 527 16.58 -20.38 11.29
C LEU A 527 16.25 -21.78 10.76
N ALA A 528 15.60 -21.87 9.59
CA ALA A 528 15.29 -23.13 8.94
C ALA A 528 16.51 -24.03 8.76
N ARG A 529 17.66 -23.46 8.37
CA ARG A 529 18.92 -24.21 8.21
C ARG A 529 19.49 -24.65 9.54
N GLN A 530 19.37 -23.82 10.57
CA GLN A 530 19.86 -24.15 11.91
C GLN A 530 19.07 -25.30 12.53
N SER A 531 17.76 -25.31 12.34
CA SER A 531 16.87 -26.34 12.89
C SER A 531 16.65 -27.54 11.95
N ASP A 532 17.16 -27.49 10.71
CA ASP A 532 16.81 -28.41 9.61
C ASP A 532 15.28 -28.55 9.40
N ASP A 533 14.55 -27.43 9.56
CA ASP A 533 13.09 -27.38 9.47
C ASP A 533 12.64 -26.11 8.73
N LEU A 534 12.49 -26.24 7.41
CA LEU A 534 12.07 -25.13 6.54
C LEU A 534 10.66 -24.62 6.85
N PRO A 535 9.63 -25.47 7.04
CA PRO A 535 8.31 -25.02 7.49
C PRO A 535 8.34 -24.24 8.80
N ALA A 536 9.10 -24.69 9.81
CA ALA A 536 9.21 -23.97 11.08
C ALA A 536 9.88 -22.62 10.93
N GLY A 537 10.99 -22.53 10.18
CA GLY A 537 11.66 -21.27 9.91
C GLY A 537 10.75 -20.26 9.20
N ILE A 538 10.02 -20.68 8.16
CA ILE A 538 9.06 -19.84 7.43
C ILE A 538 7.86 -19.44 8.30
N ALA A 539 7.42 -20.30 9.24
CA ALA A 539 6.30 -19.98 10.12
C ALA A 539 6.57 -18.74 10.99
N THR A 540 7.83 -18.46 11.35
CA THR A 540 8.21 -17.29 12.16
C THR A 540 7.94 -15.94 11.49
N VAL A 541 7.80 -15.93 10.16
CA VAL A 541 7.53 -14.72 9.35
C VAL A 541 6.21 -14.79 8.60
N THR A 542 5.39 -15.80 8.88
CA THR A 542 4.10 -16.03 8.22
C THR A 542 3.04 -16.38 9.26
N ARG A 543 2.78 -17.66 9.52
CA ARG A 543 1.68 -18.12 10.38
C ARG A 543 1.79 -17.66 11.83
N ASN A 544 2.98 -17.64 12.41
CA ASN A 544 3.16 -17.21 13.80
C ASN A 544 2.88 -15.70 13.93
N ALA A 545 3.40 -14.91 12.99
CA ALA A 545 3.11 -13.48 12.90
C ALA A 545 1.62 -13.22 12.65
N ALA A 546 0.97 -13.97 11.75
CA ALA A 546 -0.47 -13.88 11.51
C ALA A 546 -1.28 -14.12 12.79
N ARG A 547 -0.98 -15.21 13.51
CA ARG A 547 -1.66 -15.58 14.75
C ARG A 547 -1.46 -14.53 15.85
N ALA A 548 -0.23 -14.07 16.05
CA ALA A 548 0.07 -13.06 17.06
C ALA A 548 -0.64 -11.73 16.79
N ALA A 549 -0.89 -11.39 15.54
CA ALA A 549 -1.64 -10.20 15.14
C ALA A 549 -3.15 -10.43 14.92
N GLY A 550 -3.68 -11.61 15.25
CA GLY A 550 -5.10 -11.94 15.09
C GLY A 550 -5.58 -12.09 13.64
N LEU A 551 -4.69 -12.26 12.68
CA LEU A 551 -5.02 -12.48 11.27
C LEU A 551 -5.35 -13.96 11.03
N THR A 552 -6.61 -14.26 10.69
CA THR A 552 -7.08 -15.63 10.47
C THR A 552 -7.22 -16.02 9.00
N ASP A 553 -7.10 -15.06 8.09
CA ASP A 553 -7.37 -15.24 6.65
C ASP A 553 -6.10 -15.55 5.84
N ARG A 554 -4.91 -15.59 6.45
CA ARG A 554 -3.62 -15.73 5.75
C ARG A 554 -2.53 -16.33 6.64
N GLY A 555 -1.32 -16.44 6.09
CA GLY A 555 -0.12 -16.89 6.82
C GLY A 555 0.18 -18.38 6.67
N ALA A 556 -0.66 -19.12 5.94
CA ALA A 556 -0.42 -20.52 5.58
C ALA A 556 -0.85 -20.79 4.13
N LEU A 557 -0.28 -21.83 3.52
CA LEU A 557 -0.76 -22.35 2.24
C LEU A 557 -1.82 -23.42 2.53
N GLU A 558 -3.08 -22.99 2.62
CA GLU A 558 -4.22 -23.86 2.88
C GLU A 558 -5.41 -23.42 2.00
N PRO A 559 -6.18 -24.37 1.43
CA PRO A 559 -7.39 -24.03 0.68
C PRO A 559 -8.38 -23.18 1.51
N GLY A 560 -8.95 -22.17 0.89
CA GLY A 560 -9.87 -21.21 1.51
C GLY A 560 -9.19 -19.98 2.11
N LEU A 561 -7.88 -20.03 2.39
CA LEU A 561 -7.14 -18.84 2.83
C LEU A 561 -6.88 -17.88 1.66
N ARG A 562 -6.68 -16.60 2.01
CA ARG A 562 -6.29 -15.55 1.09
C ARG A 562 -4.97 -15.91 0.41
N ALA A 563 -4.91 -15.74 -0.91
CA ALA A 563 -3.72 -16.00 -1.71
C ALA A 563 -2.69 -14.86 -1.61
N ASP A 564 -2.21 -14.61 -0.39
CA ASP A 564 -0.99 -13.83 -0.15
C ASP A 564 0.19 -14.83 -0.20
N ILE A 565 0.99 -14.78 -1.27
CA ILE A 565 1.95 -15.85 -1.63
C ILE A 565 3.26 -15.22 -2.11
N ILE A 566 4.39 -15.86 -1.81
CA ILE A 566 5.69 -15.55 -2.43
C ILE A 566 6.24 -16.76 -3.18
N ARG A 567 6.98 -16.49 -4.25
CA ARG A 567 7.85 -17.45 -4.95
C ARG A 567 9.29 -17.00 -4.75
N PHE A 568 10.17 -17.89 -4.32
CA PHE A 568 11.59 -17.58 -4.17
C PHE A 568 12.48 -18.78 -4.52
N ARG A 569 13.74 -18.50 -4.86
CA ARG A 569 14.78 -19.51 -5.06
C ARG A 569 16.01 -19.11 -4.26
N GLU A 570 16.72 -20.08 -3.72
CA GLU A 570 18.05 -19.82 -3.14
C GLU A 570 19.11 -19.76 -4.25
N VAL A 571 19.86 -18.65 -4.28
CA VAL A 571 21.01 -18.45 -5.17
C VAL A 571 22.24 -18.26 -4.31
N ASN A 572 23.20 -19.19 -4.38
CA ASN A 572 24.41 -19.20 -3.57
C ASN A 572 24.14 -19.06 -2.06
N GLY A 573 23.08 -19.71 -1.55
CA GLY A 573 22.69 -19.64 -0.15
C GLY A 573 21.90 -18.37 0.26
N THR A 574 21.53 -17.52 -0.69
CA THR A 574 20.69 -16.33 -0.43
C THR A 574 19.29 -16.55 -1.02
N PRO A 575 18.20 -16.41 -0.24
CA PRO A 575 16.86 -16.46 -0.80
C PRO A 575 16.57 -15.21 -1.64
N VAL A 576 16.18 -15.43 -2.90
CA VAL A 576 15.84 -14.38 -3.86
C VAL A 576 14.38 -14.51 -4.26
N VAL A 577 13.58 -13.51 -3.93
CA VAL A 577 12.16 -13.44 -4.31
C VAL A 577 12.05 -13.28 -5.83
N ARG A 578 11.22 -14.12 -6.44
CA ARG A 578 10.92 -14.17 -7.88
C ARG A 578 9.54 -13.64 -8.22
N GLY A 579 8.65 -13.58 -7.22
CA GLY A 579 7.39 -12.89 -7.33
C GLY A 579 6.65 -12.86 -6.00
N THR A 580 5.77 -11.86 -5.88
CA THR A 580 4.91 -11.65 -4.71
C THR A 580 3.47 -11.47 -5.20
N TRP A 581 2.53 -12.17 -4.57
CA TRP A 581 1.11 -12.10 -4.85
C TRP A 581 0.36 -11.67 -3.60
N VAL A 582 -0.62 -10.78 -3.77
CA VAL A 582 -1.50 -10.28 -2.72
C VAL A 582 -2.93 -10.45 -3.21
N LYS A 583 -3.75 -11.21 -2.48
CA LYS A 583 -5.08 -11.67 -2.95
C LYS A 583 -5.02 -12.23 -4.37
N GLY A 584 -4.02 -13.06 -4.66
CA GLY A 584 -3.82 -13.71 -5.95
C GLY A 584 -3.36 -12.79 -7.10
N LYS A 585 -3.28 -11.48 -6.88
CA LYS A 585 -2.73 -10.53 -7.87
C LYS A 585 -1.23 -10.40 -7.67
N ARG A 586 -0.45 -10.57 -8.74
CA ARG A 586 0.99 -10.32 -8.68
C ARG A 586 1.28 -8.83 -8.48
N VAL A 587 2.12 -8.50 -7.50
CA VAL A 587 2.47 -7.12 -7.13
C VAL A 587 3.97 -6.81 -7.18
N ALA A 588 4.82 -7.85 -7.27
CA ALA A 588 6.25 -7.75 -7.53
C ALA A 588 6.75 -8.96 -8.34
#